data_AF-A0A9E3H0T1-F1
#
_entry.id   AF-A0A9E3H0T1-F1
#
_cell.length_a   1.000
_cell.length_b   1.000
_cell.length_c   1.000
_cell.angle_alpha   90.00
_cell.angle_beta   90.00
_cell.angle_gamma   90.00
#
_symmetry.space_group_name_H-M   'P 1'
#
loop_
_entity.id
_entity.type
_entity.pdbx_description
1 polymer ?
#
loop_
_entity_poly.entity_id
_entity_poly.type
_entity_poly.pdbx_seq_one_letter_code
_entity_poly.pdbx_strand_id
1 'polypeptide(L)'
;MLHLHTDTADLARLHPWLDRAATARALPQTMLHGMHVAIEEAVANVALHAFGPDQPGDIAVRLCAAPGVAALVVEDGGRPFDPAA
;
A
#
# COMPACT_ATOMS: atom_id res chain seq x y z
N MET A 1 -10.99 2.56 0.82
CA MET A 1 -9.79 2.68 1.67
C MET A 1 -9.59 1.34 2.36
N LEU A 2 -8.34 0.94 2.58
CA LEU A 2 -7.96 -0.25 3.34
C LEU A 2 -7.10 0.22 4.52
N HIS A 3 -7.37 -0.34 5.69
CA HIS A 3 -6.52 -0.17 6.87
C HIS A 3 -5.90 -1.53 7.20
N LEU A 4 -4.59 -1.50 7.41
CA LEU A 4 -3.73 -2.65 7.71
C LEU A 4 -2.86 -2.31 8.91
N HIS A 5 -2.47 -3.33 9.66
CA HIS A 5 -1.32 -3.28 10.56
C HIS A 5 -0.10 -3.89 9.87
N THR A 6 1.10 -3.61 10.37
CA THR A 6 2.36 -4.10 9.80
C THR A 6 2.62 -5.59 9.99
N ASP A 7 1.73 -6.33 10.66
CA ASP A 7 1.88 -7.79 10.79
C ASP A 7 1.57 -8.52 9.47
N THR A 8 2.30 -9.61 9.23
CA THR A 8 2.25 -10.33 7.94
C THR A 8 0.89 -10.91 7.60
N ALA A 9 0.07 -11.25 8.60
CA ALA A 9 -1.26 -11.79 8.39
C ALA A 9 -2.22 -10.69 7.89
N ASP A 10 -2.10 -9.48 8.43
CA ASP A 10 -2.89 -8.35 7.99
C ASP A 10 -2.45 -7.87 6.59
N LEU A 11 -1.13 -7.76 6.35
CA LEU A 11 -0.57 -7.38 5.05
C LEU A 11 -1.03 -8.28 3.89
N ALA A 12 -1.30 -9.57 4.14
CA ALA A 12 -1.84 -10.49 3.12
C ALA A 12 -3.20 -10.04 2.53
N ARG A 13 -3.92 -9.10 3.18
CA ARG A 13 -5.18 -8.53 2.68
C ARG A 13 -4.98 -7.50 1.57
N LEU A 14 -3.75 -7.04 1.32
CA LEU A 14 -3.42 -5.98 0.38
C LEU A 14 -3.80 -6.32 -1.07
N HIS A 15 -3.30 -7.43 -1.61
CA HIS A 15 -3.56 -7.84 -2.99
C HIS A 15 -5.04 -8.11 -3.27
N PRO A 16 -5.77 -8.91 -2.46
CA PRO A 16 -7.19 -9.12 -2.69
C PRO A 16 -8.00 -7.82 -2.63
N TRP A 17 -7.59 -6.85 -1.81
CA TRP A 17 -8.23 -5.55 -1.79
C TRP A 17 -7.94 -4.75 -3.06
N LEU A 18 -6.69 -4.73 -3.53
CA LEU A 18 -6.30 -4.01 -4.74
C LEU A 18 -7.02 -4.58 -5.98
N ASP A 19 -7.08 -5.90 -6.12
CA ASP A 19 -7.82 -6.58 -7.19
C ASP A 19 -9.28 -6.13 -7.25
N ARG A 20 -9.97 -6.16 -6.10
CA ARG A 20 -11.37 -5.71 -5.99
C ARG A 20 -11.51 -4.22 -6.31
N ALA A 21 -10.59 -3.40 -5.79
CA ALA A 21 -10.64 -1.95 -5.96
C ALA A 21 -10.37 -1.52 -7.42
N ALA A 22 -9.46 -2.19 -8.11
CA ALA A 22 -9.13 -2.01 -9.51
C ALA A 22 -10.26 -2.49 -10.42
N THR A 23 -10.83 -3.67 -10.14
CA THR A 23 -12.01 -4.21 -10.85
C THR A 23 -13.19 -3.24 -10.77
N ALA A 24 -13.50 -2.72 -9.58
CA ALA A 24 -14.59 -1.76 -9.38
C ALA A 24 -14.40 -0.43 -10.16
N ARG A 25 -13.18 -0.14 -10.61
CA ARG A 25 -12.82 1.07 -11.37
C ARG A 25 -12.49 0.78 -12.84
N ALA A 26 -12.69 -0.47 -13.28
CA ALA A 26 -12.36 -0.93 -14.63
C ALA A 26 -10.91 -0.59 -15.06
N LEU A 27 -9.94 -0.72 -14.14
CA LEU A 27 -8.55 -0.47 -14.46
C LEU A 27 -8.00 -1.56 -15.41
N PRO A 28 -7.17 -1.21 -16.40
CA PRO A 28 -6.52 -2.18 -17.27
C PRO A 28 -5.61 -3.14 -16.48
N GLN A 29 -5.60 -4.42 -16.86
CA GLN A 29 -4.74 -5.41 -16.19
C GLN A 29 -3.24 -5.07 -16.26
N THR A 30 -2.79 -4.43 -17.34
CA THR A 30 -1.42 -3.96 -17.49
C THR A 30 -1.04 -2.94 -16.41
N MET A 31 -1.99 -2.10 -15.98
CA MET A 31 -1.79 -1.16 -14.89
C MET A 31 -1.82 -1.86 -13.53
N LEU A 32 -2.74 -2.82 -13.34
CA LEU A 32 -2.86 -3.59 -12.10
C LEU A 32 -1.59 -4.34 -11.71
N HIS A 33 -0.89 -4.95 -12.68
CA HIS A 33 0.36 -5.66 -12.38
C HIS A 33 1.45 -4.71 -11.85
N GLY A 34 1.65 -3.56 -12.50
CA GLY A 34 2.60 -2.55 -12.02
C GLY A 34 2.19 -1.97 -10.65
N MET A 35 0.89 -1.84 -10.41
CA MET A 35 0.36 -1.39 -9.12
C MET A 35 0.62 -2.39 -7.99
N HIS A 36 0.57 -3.70 -8.24
CA HIS A 36 0.93 -4.71 -7.24
C HIS A 36 2.38 -4.56 -6.77
N VAL A 37 3.31 -4.47 -7.72
CA VAL A 37 4.73 -4.29 -7.38
C VAL A 37 4.95 -2.98 -6.61
N ALA A 38 4.38 -1.87 -7.10
CA ALA A 38 4.55 -0.58 -6.46
C ALA A 38 3.97 -0.54 -5.02
N ILE A 39 2.84 -1.20 -4.78
CA ILE A 39 2.22 -1.21 -3.45
C ILE A 39 2.94 -2.16 -2.49
N GLU A 40 3.43 -3.31 -2.95
CA GLU A 40 4.24 -4.23 -2.14
C GLU A 40 5.48 -3.53 -1.61
N GLU A 41 6.24 -2.86 -2.49
CA GLU A 41 7.46 -2.16 -2.09
C GLU A 41 7.16 -1.01 -1.11
N ALA A 42 6.12 -0.21 -1.39
CA ALA A 42 5.74 0.89 -0.50
C ALA A 42 5.33 0.38 0.89
N VAL A 43 4.53 -0.67 0.97
CA VAL A 43 4.06 -1.26 2.24
C VAL A 43 5.18 -1.99 2.97
N ALA A 44 6.07 -2.70 2.25
CA ALA A 44 7.24 -3.35 2.83
C ALA A 44 8.19 -2.33 3.46
N ASN A 45 8.43 -1.20 2.79
CA ASN A 45 9.24 -0.12 3.34
C ASN A 45 8.66 0.41 4.66
N VAL A 46 7.35 0.61 4.73
CA VAL A 46 6.69 1.05 5.96
C VAL A 46 6.82 -0.01 7.06
N ALA A 47 6.52 -1.27 6.75
CA ALA A 47 6.57 -2.36 7.73
C ALA A 47 7.97 -2.63 8.27
N LEU A 48 9.01 -2.47 7.44
CA LEU A 48 10.40 -2.75 7.81
C LEU A 48 11.13 -1.56 8.45
N HIS A 49 10.78 -0.33 8.07
CA HIS A 49 11.59 0.85 8.41
C HIS A 49 10.86 1.92 9.21
N ALA A 50 9.53 2.02 9.12
CA ALA A 50 8.81 3.14 9.72
C ALA A 50 8.55 2.98 11.22
N PHE A 51 8.51 1.74 11.73
CA PHE A 51 8.18 1.41 13.11
C PHE A 51 9.31 0.64 13.83
N GLY A 52 9.32 0.70 15.17
CA GLY A 52 10.27 -0.06 15.98
C GLY A 52 9.90 -1.55 16.08
N PRO A 53 10.83 -2.41 16.55
CA PRO A 53 10.67 -3.88 16.55
C PRO A 53 9.43 -4.40 17.31
N ASP A 54 8.87 -3.63 18.24
CA ASP A 54 7.70 -3.99 19.04
C ASP A 54 6.53 -3.01 18.89
N GLN A 55 6.52 -2.21 17.81
CA GLN A 55 5.41 -1.31 17.49
C GLN A 55 4.69 -1.79 16.22
N PRO A 56 3.53 -2.47 16.36
CA PRO A 56 2.67 -2.66 15.20
C PRO A 56 2.22 -1.28 14.71
N GLY A 57 2.52 -1.01 13.46
CA GLY A 57 2.23 0.26 12.81
C GLY A 57 0.95 0.20 12.00
N ASP A 58 0.25 1.32 11.91
CA ASP A 58 -0.94 1.45 11.08
C ASP A 58 -0.56 1.92 9.67
N ILE A 59 -1.17 1.30 8.66
CA ILE A 59 -1.03 1.64 7.24
C ILE A 59 -2.41 1.86 6.65
N ALA A 60 -2.59 3.00 6.00
CA ALA A 60 -3.78 3.31 5.23
C ALA A 60 -3.46 3.30 3.73
N VAL A 61 -4.24 2.53 2.96
CA VAL A 61 -4.10 2.45 1.50
C VAL A 61 -5.37 2.93 0.81
N ARG A 62 -5.20 3.81 -0.18
CA ARG A 62 -6.29 4.38 -0.98
C ARG A 62 -5.96 4.35 -2.46
N LEU A 63 -6.92 3.86 -3.25
CA LEU A 63 -6.88 3.90 -4.71
C LEU A 63 -7.80 4.99 -5.25
N CYS A 64 -7.21 5.94 -5.98
CA CYS A 64 -7.92 6.93 -6.79
C CYS A 64 -7.71 6.61 -8.26
N ALA A 65 -8.74 6.81 -9.09
CA ALA A 65 -8.64 6.63 -10.53
C ALA A 65 -9.39 7.75 -11.24
N ALA A 66 -8.83 8.18 -12.36
CA ALA A 66 -9.43 9.08 -13.33
C ALA A 66 -9.11 8.55 -14.74
N PRO A 67 -9.72 9.09 -15.81
CA PRO A 67 -9.44 8.61 -17.16
C PRO A 67 -7.94 8.68 -17.48
N GLY A 68 -7.35 7.52 -17.79
CA GLY A 68 -5.93 7.39 -18.13
C GLY A 68 -4.94 7.43 -16.96
N VAL A 69 -5.39 7.57 -15.72
CA VAL A 69 -4.50 7.66 -14.54
C VAL A 69 -5.08 6.94 -13.32
N ALA A 70 -4.22 6.22 -12.61
CA ALA A 70 -4.54 5.67 -11.29
C ALA A 70 -3.44 6.09 -10.30
N ALA A 71 -3.85 6.40 -9.08
CA ALA A 71 -2.97 6.76 -7.99
C ALA A 71 -3.25 5.86 -6.79
N LEU A 72 -2.21 5.15 -6.36
CA LEU A 72 -2.16 4.49 -5.06
C LEU A 72 -1.53 5.44 -4.06
N VAL A 73 -2.20 5.62 -2.93
CA VAL A 73 -1.74 6.45 -1.82
C VAL A 73 -1.55 5.54 -0.62
N VAL A 74 -0.35 5.54 -0.06
CA VAL A 74 0.03 4.86 1.18
C VAL A 74 0.32 5.93 2.21
N GLU A 75 -0.33 5.84 3.36
CA GLU A 75 -0.14 6.74 4.50
C GLU A 75 0.20 5.88 5.71
N ASP A 76 1.22 6.29 6.48
CA ASP A 76 1.65 5.64 7.70
C ASP A 76 1.92 6.69 8.81
N GLY A 77 1.92 6.23 10.06
CA GLY A 77 2.21 7.04 11.24
C GLY A 77 3.63 6.86 11.78
N GLY A 78 4.53 6.27 11.01
CA GLY A 78 5.88 5.93 11.46
C GLY A 78 6.84 7.12 11.42
N ARG A 79 8.12 6.83 11.63
CA ARG A 79 9.17 7.85 11.62
C ARG A 79 9.29 8.44 10.21
N PRO A 80 9.41 9.78 10.07
CA PRO A 80 9.69 10.39 8.78
C PRO A 80 10.94 9.80 8.13
N PHE A 81 10.86 9.54 6.83
CA PHE A 81 12.00 9.06 6.06
C PHE A 81 13.12 10.11 6.04
N ASP A 82 14.34 9.70 6.40
CA ASP A 82 15.56 10.51 6.32
C ASP A 82 16.56 9.87 5.34
N PRO A 83 16.75 10.41 4.12
CA PRO A 83 17.69 9.88 3.15
C PRO A 83 19.16 10.09 3.52
N ALA A 84 19.46 10.86 4.56
CA ALA A 84 20.82 11.18 5.00
C ALA A 84 21.29 10.39 6.24
N ALA A 85 20.43 9.54 6.82
CA ALA A 85 20.70 8.76 8.03
C ALA A 85 21.57 7.52 7.78
#